data_AF-A0A7V4HBJ6-F1
#
_entry.id   AF-A0A7V4HBJ6-F1
#
_cell.length_a   1.000
_cell.length_b   1.000
_cell.length_c   1.000
_cell.angle_alpha   90.00
_cell.angle_beta   90.00
_cell.angle_gamma   90.00
#
_symmetry.space_group_name_H-M   'P 1'
#
loop_
_entity.id
_entity.type
_entity.pdbx_description
1 polymer ?
#
loop_
_entity_poly.entity_id
_entity_poly.type
_entity_poly.pdbx_seq_one_letter_code
_entity_poly.pdbx_strand_id
1 'polypeptide(L)'
;MKTTAKLFFFLLMVITLNAQVKDFPKLTDGEISGLKITREQTFDGNSLWGYINGGADIFLEYGLNNLLLQEIEVNHNKLKIEIYRMTDPYAAFGIYSVSHYKCEEKYQSLKFSCVTQYQIQCAIGEYYISIINTNGSKVEQELSKRVFDIIISKIHSDEVTLPDIFNNSLLKQNIEQIKYFRGILGVQNRLSEWYDYFDKFEGYEIFVLTTKLSGSVVNVAQIKFRSSSDAKLFLANVGIEAGDIEKITNDSGRFVKMLNETTMIFVESYSDSTEIKELIKKIL
;
A
#
# COMPACT_ATOMS: atom_id res chain seq x y z
N MET A 1 30.68 -58.41 -36.42
CA MET A 1 31.03 -57.13 -35.77
C MET A 1 29.87 -56.71 -34.89
N LYS A 2 30.11 -56.54 -33.58
CA LYS A 2 29.11 -56.17 -32.57
C LYS A 2 29.01 -54.65 -32.51
N THR A 3 27.82 -54.09 -32.63
CA THR A 3 27.57 -52.66 -32.36
C THR A 3 26.62 -52.57 -31.17
N THR A 4 27.17 -52.23 -30.01
CA THR A 4 26.48 -52.01 -28.75
C THR A 4 25.83 -50.63 -28.76
N ALA A 5 24.50 -50.57 -28.74
CA ALA A 5 23.76 -49.34 -28.50
C ALA A 5 23.82 -48.99 -27.01
N LYS A 6 24.43 -47.85 -26.67
CA LYS A 6 24.40 -47.28 -25.31
C LYS A 6 23.03 -46.64 -25.09
N LEU A 7 22.26 -47.20 -24.17
CA LEU A 7 21.01 -46.63 -23.67
C LEU A 7 21.35 -45.49 -22.71
N PHE A 8 21.08 -44.25 -23.11
CA PHE A 8 21.27 -43.06 -22.28
C PHE A 8 20.01 -42.84 -21.44
N PHE A 9 20.05 -43.20 -20.17
CA PHE A 9 18.94 -43.02 -19.23
C PHE A 9 18.95 -41.58 -18.74
N PHE A 10 18.09 -40.73 -19.32
CA PHE A 10 17.92 -39.34 -18.88
C PHE A 10 16.95 -39.31 -17.69
N LEU A 11 17.50 -39.20 -16.48
CA LEU A 11 16.73 -39.08 -15.24
C LEU A 11 16.12 -37.66 -15.17
N LEU A 12 14.83 -37.54 -15.46
CA LEU A 12 14.08 -36.29 -15.29
C LEU A 12 13.83 -36.08 -13.79
N MET A 13 14.67 -35.25 -13.15
CA MET A 13 14.46 -34.82 -11.77
C MET A 13 13.34 -33.77 -11.77
N VAL A 14 12.12 -34.21 -11.43
CA VAL A 14 10.98 -33.32 -11.23
C VAL A 14 11.22 -32.52 -9.95
N ILE A 15 11.72 -31.29 -10.11
CA ILE A 15 11.77 -30.33 -9.01
C ILE A 15 10.34 -29.86 -8.77
N THR A 16 9.65 -30.48 -7.82
CA THR A 16 8.41 -29.89 -7.28
C THR A 16 8.81 -28.66 -6.47
N LEU A 17 8.65 -27.47 -7.06
CA LEU A 17 8.58 -26.25 -6.26
C LEU A 17 7.32 -26.35 -5.39
N ASN A 18 7.51 -26.75 -4.13
CA ASN A 18 6.51 -26.48 -3.10
C ASN A 18 6.48 -24.96 -2.93
N ALA A 19 5.54 -24.30 -3.60
CA ALA A 19 5.08 -22.99 -3.16
C ALA A 19 4.46 -23.21 -1.77
N GLN A 20 5.26 -23.08 -0.71
CA GLN A 20 4.72 -23.05 0.64
C GLN A 20 3.82 -21.84 0.72
N VAL A 21 2.50 -22.08 0.70
CA VAL A 21 1.53 -21.10 1.19
C VAL A 21 1.94 -20.83 2.63
N LYS A 22 2.67 -19.73 2.88
CA LYS A 22 2.91 -19.31 4.26
C LYS A 22 1.56 -19.20 4.94
N ASP A 23 1.43 -19.83 6.11
CA ASP A 23 0.22 -19.76 6.91
C ASP A 23 -0.13 -18.30 7.21
N PHE A 24 -1.42 -17.97 7.15
CA PHE A 24 -1.91 -16.66 7.58
C PHE A 24 -1.70 -16.47 9.09
N PRO A 25 -1.46 -15.22 9.56
CA PRO A 25 -1.41 -14.89 10.98
C PRO A 25 -2.84 -14.85 11.58
N LYS A 26 -3.55 -15.98 11.48
CA LYS A 26 -4.97 -16.11 11.82
C LYS A 26 -5.17 -16.43 13.30
N LEU A 27 -6.35 -16.17 13.84
CA LEU A 27 -6.72 -16.70 15.16
C LEU A 27 -6.89 -18.22 15.09
N THR A 28 -6.49 -18.90 16.15
CA THR A 28 -6.70 -20.33 16.36
C THR A 28 -7.48 -20.58 17.65
N ASP A 29 -8.08 -21.75 17.76
CA ASP A 29 -8.80 -22.15 18.96
C ASP A 29 -7.91 -22.07 20.21
N GLY A 30 -8.49 -21.62 21.32
CA GLY A 30 -7.81 -21.55 22.63
C GLY A 30 -6.99 -20.27 22.89
N GLU A 31 -6.73 -19.43 21.88
CA GLU A 31 -5.99 -18.16 22.08
C GLU A 31 -6.77 -17.12 22.89
N ILE A 32 -8.10 -17.20 22.80
CA ILE A 32 -9.02 -16.40 23.61
C ILE A 32 -10.04 -17.37 24.25
N SER A 33 -10.17 -17.30 25.57
CA SER A 33 -11.16 -18.10 26.30
C SER A 33 -12.58 -17.75 25.81
N GLY A 34 -13.36 -18.79 25.45
CA GLY A 34 -14.72 -18.62 24.92
C GLY A 34 -14.80 -18.18 23.45
N LEU A 35 -13.65 -18.14 22.74
CA LEU A 35 -13.61 -17.89 21.31
C LEU A 35 -14.33 -18.98 20.52
N LYS A 36 -15.17 -18.54 19.59
CA LYS A 36 -15.75 -19.38 18.54
C LYS A 36 -15.44 -18.74 17.20
N ILE A 37 -14.75 -19.47 16.34
CA ILE A 37 -14.60 -19.09 14.92
C ILE A 37 -15.89 -19.55 14.23
N THR A 38 -16.78 -18.61 13.92
CA THR A 38 -18.09 -18.91 13.33
C THR A 38 -18.01 -19.06 11.81
N ARG A 39 -16.99 -18.47 11.19
CA ARG A 39 -16.69 -18.61 9.76
C ARG A 39 -15.20 -18.42 9.53
N GLU A 40 -14.62 -19.25 8.68
CA GLU A 40 -13.29 -19.07 8.12
C GLU A 40 -13.34 -19.35 6.62
N GLN A 41 -12.86 -18.41 5.81
CA GLN A 41 -12.87 -18.55 4.36
C GLN A 41 -11.69 -17.81 3.74
N THR A 42 -11.07 -18.42 2.71
CA THR A 42 -10.04 -17.77 1.90
C THR A 42 -10.62 -17.40 0.54
N PHE A 43 -10.26 -16.22 0.06
CA PHE A 43 -10.58 -15.72 -1.27
C PHE A 43 -9.29 -15.45 -2.04
N ASP A 44 -9.25 -15.90 -3.29
CA ASP A 44 -8.25 -15.50 -4.28
C ASP A 44 -8.78 -14.35 -5.15
N GLY A 45 -8.00 -13.90 -6.14
CA GLY A 45 -8.41 -12.79 -6.98
C GLY A 45 -9.76 -13.01 -7.71
N ASN A 46 -10.04 -14.24 -8.14
CA ASN A 46 -11.29 -14.57 -8.85
C ASN A 46 -12.50 -14.62 -7.93
N SER A 47 -12.34 -15.13 -6.72
CA SER A 47 -13.42 -15.24 -5.74
C SER A 47 -13.64 -13.94 -4.95
N LEU A 48 -12.70 -12.99 -4.99
CA LEU A 48 -12.80 -11.72 -4.30
C LEU A 48 -13.99 -10.88 -4.77
N TRP A 49 -14.32 -10.87 -6.07
CA TRP A 49 -15.47 -10.12 -6.59
C TRP A 49 -16.81 -10.58 -5.97
N GLY A 50 -16.92 -11.87 -5.64
CA GLY A 50 -18.08 -12.41 -4.94
C GLY A 50 -18.18 -11.98 -3.47
N TYR A 51 -17.08 -11.49 -2.90
CA TYR A 51 -17.00 -11.00 -1.52
C TYR A 51 -17.07 -9.46 -1.43
N ILE A 52 -16.31 -8.75 -2.26
CA ILE A 52 -16.18 -7.28 -2.27
C ILE A 52 -16.73 -6.73 -3.59
N ASN A 53 -18.06 -6.63 -3.68
CA ASN A 53 -18.71 -6.14 -4.89
C ASN A 53 -18.41 -4.65 -5.13
N GLY A 54 -17.82 -4.32 -6.29
CA GLY A 54 -17.47 -2.96 -6.70
C GLY A 54 -16.20 -2.38 -6.06
N GLY A 55 -15.55 -3.13 -5.17
CA GLY A 55 -14.30 -2.71 -4.52
C GLY A 55 -13.11 -3.66 -4.76
N ALA A 56 -13.35 -4.86 -5.27
CA ALA A 56 -12.30 -5.87 -5.49
C ALA A 56 -11.18 -5.38 -6.43
N ASP A 57 -11.50 -4.59 -7.45
CA ASP A 57 -10.55 -4.19 -8.49
C ASP A 57 -9.36 -3.41 -7.94
N ILE A 58 -9.55 -2.59 -6.89
CA ILE A 58 -8.42 -1.87 -6.27
C ILE A 58 -7.47 -2.82 -5.56
N PHE A 59 -7.96 -3.89 -4.94
CA PHE A 59 -7.10 -4.90 -4.31
C PHE A 59 -6.30 -5.68 -5.37
N LEU A 60 -6.94 -6.00 -6.49
CA LEU A 60 -6.29 -6.69 -7.60
C LEU A 60 -5.23 -5.82 -8.28
N GLU A 61 -5.53 -4.53 -8.52
CA GLU A 61 -4.58 -3.55 -9.05
C GLU A 61 -3.32 -3.48 -8.18
N TYR A 62 -3.47 -3.53 -6.86
CA TYR A 62 -2.33 -3.46 -5.95
C TYR A 62 -1.55 -4.77 -5.83
N GLY A 63 -2.07 -5.88 -6.33
CA GLY A 63 -1.45 -7.20 -6.24
C GLY A 63 -1.92 -8.00 -5.03
N LEU A 64 -3.23 -8.18 -4.87
CA LEU A 64 -3.75 -9.16 -3.91
C LEU A 64 -3.32 -10.58 -4.30
N ASN A 65 -2.74 -11.31 -3.35
CA ASN A 65 -2.53 -12.75 -3.48
C ASN A 65 -3.78 -13.50 -3.00
N ASN A 66 -4.14 -13.30 -1.73
CA ASN A 66 -5.30 -13.93 -1.12
C ASN A 66 -5.80 -13.09 0.07
N LEU A 67 -7.08 -13.23 0.38
CA LEU A 67 -7.72 -12.72 1.59
C LEU A 67 -8.12 -13.89 2.48
N LEU A 68 -7.76 -13.85 3.76
CA LEU A 68 -8.38 -14.67 4.79
C LEU A 68 -9.46 -13.84 5.52
N LEU A 69 -10.69 -14.35 5.51
CA LEU A 69 -11.80 -13.88 6.33
C LEU A 69 -11.98 -14.82 7.53
N GLN A 70 -11.99 -14.26 8.74
CA GLN A 70 -12.48 -14.93 9.94
C GLN A 70 -13.61 -14.10 10.57
N GLU A 71 -14.76 -14.73 10.81
CA GLU A 71 -15.79 -14.19 11.69
C GLU A 71 -15.71 -14.94 13.01
N ILE A 72 -15.67 -14.19 14.11
CA ILE A 72 -15.53 -14.76 15.45
C ILE A 72 -16.63 -14.24 16.38
N GLU A 73 -16.93 -15.03 17.42
CA GLU A 73 -17.77 -14.64 18.53
C GLU A 73 -17.08 -14.93 19.87
N VAL A 74 -17.04 -13.93 20.76
CA VAL A 74 -16.56 -14.07 22.14
C VAL A 74 -17.57 -13.40 23.07
N ASN A 75 -18.20 -14.18 23.96
CA ASN A 75 -19.22 -13.68 24.89
C ASN A 75 -20.30 -12.83 24.18
N HIS A 76 -20.83 -13.33 23.06
CA HIS A 76 -21.81 -12.64 22.19
C HIS A 76 -21.33 -11.40 21.43
N ASN A 77 -20.07 -10.99 21.60
CA ASN A 77 -19.47 -9.93 20.79
C ASN A 77 -18.90 -10.53 19.51
N LYS A 78 -19.27 -9.96 18.37
CA LYS A 78 -18.89 -10.46 17.04
C LYS A 78 -17.86 -9.54 16.40
N LEU A 79 -16.77 -10.12 15.91
CA LEU A 79 -15.77 -9.42 15.11
C LEU A 79 -15.63 -10.08 13.75
N LYS A 80 -15.39 -9.26 12.74
CA LYS A 80 -14.98 -9.68 11.41
C LYS A 80 -13.52 -9.29 11.20
N ILE A 81 -12.71 -10.26 10.82
CA ILE A 81 -11.26 -10.12 10.65
C ILE A 81 -10.96 -10.43 9.19
N GLU A 82 -10.35 -9.47 8.51
CA GLU A 82 -9.93 -9.58 7.11
C GLU A 82 -8.41 -9.39 7.07
N ILE A 83 -7.70 -10.43 6.65
CA ILE A 83 -6.25 -10.42 6.49
C ILE A 83 -5.96 -10.55 5.00
N TYR A 84 -5.64 -9.44 4.36
CA TYR A 84 -5.26 -9.38 2.95
C TYR A 84 -3.76 -9.61 2.85
N ARG A 85 -3.35 -10.68 2.18
CA ARG A 85 -1.98 -10.94 1.82
C ARG A 85 -1.73 -10.42 0.42
N MET A 86 -0.83 -9.44 0.32
CA MET A 86 -0.47 -8.79 -0.92
C MET A 86 0.84 -9.36 -1.48
N THR A 87 1.23 -8.95 -2.68
CA THR A 87 2.48 -9.40 -3.31
C THR A 87 3.74 -8.94 -2.61
N ASP A 88 3.68 -7.81 -1.91
CA ASP A 88 4.84 -7.16 -1.28
C ASP A 88 4.39 -6.12 -0.22
N PRO A 89 5.30 -5.59 0.61
CA PRO A 89 4.93 -4.62 1.63
C PRO A 89 4.41 -3.28 1.12
N TYR A 90 4.85 -2.84 -0.07
CA TYR A 90 4.36 -1.61 -0.67
C TYR A 90 2.91 -1.77 -1.15
N ALA A 91 2.53 -2.96 -1.61
CA ALA A 91 1.16 -3.31 -1.97
C ALA A 91 0.20 -3.19 -0.78
N ALA A 92 0.58 -3.79 0.35
CA ALA A 92 -0.16 -3.76 1.60
C ALA A 92 -0.29 -2.33 2.15
N PHE A 93 0.82 -1.60 2.18
CA PHE A 93 0.81 -0.18 2.53
C PHE A 93 -0.08 0.63 1.59
N GLY A 94 -0.04 0.34 0.29
CA GLY A 94 -0.88 0.96 -0.72
C GLY A 94 -2.35 0.90 -0.40
N ILE A 95 -2.87 -0.32 -0.20
CA ILE A 95 -4.26 -0.55 0.21
C ILE A 95 -4.58 0.15 1.52
N TYR A 96 -3.74 0.03 2.54
CA TYR A 96 -3.94 0.76 3.79
C TYR A 96 -4.07 2.27 3.53
N SER A 97 -3.12 2.84 2.80
CA SER A 97 -3.05 4.28 2.54
C SER A 97 -4.28 4.81 1.82
N VAL A 98 -4.93 4.01 0.95
CA VAL A 98 -6.14 4.44 0.24
C VAL A 98 -7.44 4.03 0.93
N SER A 99 -7.44 3.07 1.85
CA SER A 99 -8.66 2.52 2.45
C SER A 99 -9.15 3.26 3.70
N HIS A 100 -8.29 3.99 4.42
CA HIS A 100 -8.73 4.75 5.60
C HIS A 100 -8.98 6.23 5.30
N TYR A 101 -10.03 6.80 5.90
CA TYR A 101 -10.36 8.22 5.85
C TYR A 101 -10.49 8.75 7.28
N LYS A 102 -9.73 9.81 7.62
CA LYS A 102 -9.70 10.45 8.94
C LYS A 102 -9.38 9.47 10.07
N CYS A 103 -8.10 9.12 10.18
CA CYS A 103 -7.69 8.28 11.30
C CYS A 103 -7.85 9.01 12.64
N GLU A 104 -8.50 8.37 13.62
CA GLU A 104 -8.72 8.95 14.95
C GLU A 104 -7.52 8.73 15.86
N GLU A 105 -7.03 7.50 15.92
CA GLU A 105 -5.93 7.09 16.79
C GLU A 105 -5.00 6.11 16.06
N LYS A 106 -3.74 6.11 16.46
CA LYS A 106 -2.75 5.13 16.02
C LYS A 106 -2.50 4.08 17.08
N TYR A 107 -2.24 2.86 16.63
CA TYR A 107 -1.73 1.81 17.49
C TYR A 107 -0.27 2.12 17.86
N GLN A 108 0.03 2.14 19.16
CA GLN A 108 1.31 2.64 19.67
C GLN A 108 2.54 1.93 19.07
N SER A 109 2.43 0.64 18.76
CA SER A 109 3.52 -0.17 18.23
C SER A 109 3.68 -0.13 16.70
N LEU A 110 2.78 0.54 15.96
CA LEU A 110 2.76 0.52 14.49
C LEU A 110 2.47 1.91 13.90
N LYS A 111 3.39 2.41 13.08
CA LYS A 111 3.28 3.71 12.41
C LYS A 111 2.12 3.77 11.42
N PHE A 112 1.90 2.70 10.67
CA PHE A 112 0.84 2.54 9.66
C PHE A 112 -0.30 1.70 10.20
N SER A 113 -0.91 2.23 11.24
CA SER A 113 -2.10 1.69 11.86
C SER A 113 -3.16 2.78 11.97
N CYS A 114 -4.41 2.36 12.01
CA CYS A 114 -5.52 3.24 12.29
C CYS A 114 -6.55 2.55 13.17
N VAL A 115 -6.93 3.23 14.24
CA VAL A 115 -7.92 2.78 15.21
C VAL A 115 -9.05 3.79 15.21
N THR A 116 -10.27 3.26 15.11
CA THR A 116 -11.52 3.98 15.30
C THR A 116 -12.38 3.20 16.29
N GLN A 117 -13.53 3.76 16.69
CA GLN A 117 -14.47 3.01 17.53
C GLN A 117 -14.94 1.68 16.89
N TYR A 118 -15.02 1.59 15.55
CA TYR A 118 -15.58 0.44 14.84
C TYR A 118 -14.54 -0.49 14.21
N GLN A 119 -13.30 -0.03 14.06
CA GLN A 119 -12.34 -0.71 13.21
C GLN A 119 -10.90 -0.47 13.65
N ILE A 120 -10.08 -1.52 13.54
CA ILE A 120 -8.62 -1.43 13.55
C ILE A 120 -8.11 -1.84 12.16
N GLN A 121 -7.26 -1.03 11.57
CA GLN A 121 -6.60 -1.29 10.28
C GLN A 121 -5.09 -1.13 10.42
N CYS A 122 -4.29 -1.94 9.74
CA CYS A 122 -2.86 -1.70 9.63
C CYS A 122 -2.25 -2.27 8.34
N ALA A 123 -1.05 -1.80 8.02
CA ALA A 123 -0.15 -2.44 7.06
C ALA A 123 1.15 -2.84 7.75
N ILE A 124 1.52 -4.11 7.66
CA ILE A 124 2.76 -4.66 8.21
C ILE A 124 3.25 -5.83 7.37
N GLY A 125 4.52 -5.81 6.94
CA GLY A 125 5.01 -6.73 5.92
C GLY A 125 4.08 -6.76 4.70
N GLU A 126 3.81 -7.95 4.16
CA GLU A 126 2.90 -8.16 3.03
C GLU A 126 1.41 -8.15 3.41
N TYR A 127 1.04 -7.78 4.64
CA TYR A 127 -0.33 -7.85 5.13
C TYR A 127 -0.98 -6.48 5.29
N TYR A 128 -2.16 -6.34 4.69
CA TYR A 128 -3.15 -5.34 5.10
C TYR A 128 -4.20 -6.04 5.96
N ILE A 129 -4.40 -5.57 7.18
CA ILE A 129 -5.31 -6.20 8.15
C ILE A 129 -6.44 -5.23 8.47
N SER A 130 -7.66 -5.75 8.54
CA SER A 130 -8.82 -5.03 9.03
C SER A 130 -9.62 -5.88 10.03
N ILE A 131 -9.78 -5.37 11.25
CA ILE A 131 -10.64 -5.95 12.28
C ILE A 131 -11.81 -4.99 12.47
N ILE A 132 -13.02 -5.49 12.26
CA ILE A 132 -14.25 -4.72 12.27
C ILE A 132 -15.14 -5.26 13.39
N ASN A 133 -15.62 -4.36 14.24
CA ASN A 133 -16.65 -4.66 15.24
C ASN A 133 -18.01 -4.10 14.83
N THR A 134 -19.07 -4.50 15.54
CA THR A 134 -20.45 -4.19 15.13
C THR A 134 -20.95 -2.88 15.73
N ASN A 135 -20.75 -2.66 17.04
CA ASN A 135 -21.44 -1.59 17.76
C ASN A 135 -20.51 -0.48 18.25
N GLY A 136 -19.20 -0.63 18.10
CA GLY A 136 -18.21 0.31 18.61
C GLY A 136 -18.23 0.43 20.13
N SER A 137 -18.78 -0.56 20.83
CA SER A 137 -18.83 -0.54 22.30
C SER A 137 -17.43 -0.65 22.89
N LYS A 138 -17.23 -0.18 24.13
CA LYS A 138 -15.92 -0.31 24.79
C LYS A 138 -15.47 -1.77 24.94
N VAL A 139 -16.40 -2.69 25.17
CA VAL A 139 -16.10 -4.14 25.24
C VAL A 139 -15.59 -4.66 23.90
N GLU A 140 -16.24 -4.29 22.79
CA GLU A 140 -15.82 -4.69 21.45
C GLU A 140 -14.50 -4.03 21.01
N GLN A 141 -14.26 -2.77 21.40
CA GLN A 141 -12.99 -2.09 21.14
C GLN A 141 -11.83 -2.83 21.84
N GLU A 142 -11.98 -3.19 23.11
CA GLU A 142 -10.95 -3.93 23.85
C GLU A 142 -10.75 -5.36 23.31
N LEU A 143 -11.83 -6.03 22.92
CA LEU A 143 -11.71 -7.32 22.22
C LEU A 143 -10.98 -7.18 20.89
N SER A 144 -11.27 -6.12 20.11
CA SER A 144 -10.61 -5.86 18.83
C SER A 144 -9.11 -5.65 19.00
N LYS A 145 -8.69 -4.88 20.03
CA LYS A 145 -7.27 -4.69 20.36
C LYS A 145 -6.59 -5.99 20.76
N ARG A 146 -7.22 -6.81 21.61
CA ARG A 146 -6.68 -8.11 22.00
C ARG A 146 -6.49 -9.06 20.81
N VAL A 147 -7.48 -9.11 19.91
CA VAL A 147 -7.38 -9.89 18.68
C VAL A 147 -6.26 -9.35 17.78
N PHE A 148 -6.17 -8.04 17.64
CA PHE A 148 -5.12 -7.38 16.90
C PHE A 148 -3.73 -7.76 17.42
N ASP A 149 -3.49 -7.67 18.73
CA ASP A 149 -2.22 -8.02 19.37
C ASP A 149 -1.80 -9.46 19.08
N ILE A 150 -2.74 -10.41 19.17
CA ILE A 150 -2.46 -11.82 18.86
C ILE A 150 -2.06 -11.98 17.39
N ILE A 151 -2.80 -11.35 16.48
CA ILE A 151 -2.53 -11.43 15.03
C ILE A 151 -1.17 -10.83 14.71
N ILE A 152 -0.89 -9.60 15.15
CA ILE A 152 0.39 -8.93 14.83
C ILE A 152 1.59 -9.63 15.47
N SER A 153 1.42 -10.30 16.63
CA SER A 153 2.50 -11.06 17.27
C SER A 153 3.03 -12.23 16.43
N LYS A 154 2.22 -12.70 15.47
CA LYS A 154 2.57 -13.77 14.51
C LYS A 154 3.28 -13.25 13.26
N ILE A 155 3.42 -11.92 13.13
CA ILE A 155 4.02 -11.28 11.96
C ILE A 155 5.42 -10.81 12.32
N HIS A 156 6.43 -11.45 11.75
CA HIS A 156 7.84 -11.11 11.92
C HIS A 156 8.34 -10.37 10.68
N SER A 157 7.77 -9.20 10.42
CA SER A 157 8.12 -8.36 9.27
C SER A 157 8.04 -6.90 9.65
N ASP A 158 8.91 -6.10 9.06
CA ASP A 158 8.94 -4.67 9.32
C ASP A 158 7.81 -3.93 8.58
N GLU A 159 7.54 -2.71 9.04
CA GLU A 159 6.70 -1.76 8.32
C GLU A 159 7.38 -1.28 7.03
N VAL A 160 6.59 -0.77 6.08
CA VAL A 160 7.14 -0.23 4.83
C VAL A 160 8.12 0.92 5.11
N THR A 161 9.22 0.95 4.36
CA THR A 161 10.14 2.09 4.39
C THR A 161 9.68 3.14 3.39
N LEU A 162 9.43 4.36 3.87
CA LEU A 162 9.08 5.49 3.02
C LEU A 162 10.34 6.10 2.37
N PRO A 163 10.22 6.71 1.19
CA PRO A 163 11.33 7.44 0.59
C PRO A 163 11.88 8.57 1.47
N ASP A 164 13.20 8.78 1.45
CA ASP A 164 13.90 9.72 2.33
C ASP A 164 13.42 11.17 2.23
N ILE A 165 12.87 11.56 1.07
CA ILE A 165 12.32 12.90 0.85
C ILE A 165 11.25 13.26 1.89
N PHE A 166 10.52 12.25 2.39
CA PHE A 166 9.45 12.45 3.36
C PHE A 166 9.94 12.56 4.81
N ASN A 167 11.24 12.41 5.06
CA ASN A 167 11.85 12.72 6.36
C ASN A 167 12.04 14.23 6.59
N ASN A 168 11.79 15.05 5.56
CA ASN A 168 11.84 16.50 5.64
C ASN A 168 10.89 17.06 6.71
N SER A 169 11.36 18.01 7.53
CA SER A 169 10.58 18.58 8.64
C SER A 169 9.26 19.24 8.23
N LEU A 170 9.17 19.78 7.01
CA LEU A 170 7.95 20.40 6.47
C LEU A 170 6.90 19.35 6.02
N LEU A 171 7.34 18.13 5.72
CA LEU A 171 6.47 17.04 5.25
C LEU A 171 6.12 16.06 6.37
N LYS A 172 7.05 15.86 7.31
CA LYS A 172 6.95 14.87 8.38
C LYS A 172 5.71 15.05 9.26
N GLN A 173 5.20 16.27 9.39
CA GLN A 173 3.99 16.56 10.17
C GLN A 173 2.72 15.91 9.58
N ASN A 174 2.66 15.75 8.26
CA ASN A 174 1.51 15.18 7.55
C ASN A 174 1.79 13.79 7.01
N ILE A 175 2.88 13.15 7.44
CA ILE A 175 3.35 11.88 6.87
C ILE A 175 2.31 10.75 6.93
N GLU A 176 1.34 10.86 7.82
CA GLU A 176 0.23 9.90 7.99
C GLU A 176 -0.78 9.95 6.84
N GLN A 177 -0.77 11.05 6.07
CA GLN A 177 -1.64 11.24 4.91
C GLN A 177 -0.98 10.72 3.62
N ILE A 178 0.28 10.26 3.68
CA ILE A 178 0.99 9.78 2.51
C ILE A 178 0.23 8.62 1.86
N LYS A 179 0.11 8.70 0.54
CA LYS A 179 -0.52 7.68 -0.30
C LYS A 179 0.54 6.97 -1.12
N TYR A 180 0.27 5.71 -1.41
CA TYR A 180 1.04 4.96 -2.38
C TYR A 180 0.11 4.44 -3.48
N PHE A 181 0.47 4.71 -4.74
CA PHE A 181 -0.25 4.27 -5.93
C PHE A 181 0.65 3.41 -6.81
N ARG A 182 0.07 2.36 -7.38
CA ARG A 182 0.73 1.51 -8.40
C ARG A 182 -0.16 1.18 -9.60
N GLY A 183 -1.27 1.89 -9.71
CA GLY A 183 -2.21 1.79 -10.82
C GLY A 183 -3.20 2.94 -10.79
N ILE A 184 -4.03 3.00 -11.84
CA ILE A 184 -4.88 4.14 -12.16
C ILE A 184 -6.11 4.23 -11.26
N LEU A 185 -6.65 3.11 -10.78
CA LEU A 185 -7.80 3.10 -9.86
C LEU A 185 -7.44 3.77 -8.54
N GLY A 186 -6.23 3.52 -8.01
CA GLY A 186 -5.71 4.21 -6.83
C GLY A 186 -5.65 5.73 -7.04
N VAL A 187 -5.08 6.18 -8.17
CA VAL A 187 -5.00 7.61 -8.53
C VAL A 187 -6.39 8.21 -8.68
N GLN A 188 -7.28 7.60 -9.46
CA GLN A 188 -8.64 8.08 -9.69
C GLN A 188 -9.43 8.25 -8.38
N ASN A 189 -9.25 7.33 -7.42
CA ASN A 189 -10.00 7.34 -6.16
C ASN A 189 -9.50 8.34 -5.12
N ARG A 190 -8.23 8.77 -5.19
CA ARG A 190 -7.59 9.54 -4.11
C ARG A 190 -6.81 10.78 -4.56
N LEU A 191 -6.51 10.90 -5.85
CA LEU A 191 -5.79 12.03 -6.46
C LEU A 191 -6.25 12.21 -7.91
N SER A 192 -7.56 12.42 -8.10
CA SER A 192 -8.22 12.45 -9.40
C SER A 192 -7.66 13.52 -10.35
N GLU A 193 -7.10 14.60 -9.82
CA GLU A 193 -6.44 15.66 -10.58
C GLU A 193 -5.21 15.16 -11.35
N TRP A 194 -4.63 14.02 -10.95
CA TRP A 194 -3.48 13.40 -11.61
C TRP A 194 -3.90 12.27 -12.56
N TYR A 195 -5.19 12.03 -12.78
CA TYR A 195 -5.65 10.97 -13.68
C TYR A 195 -5.02 11.08 -15.07
N ASP A 196 -5.11 12.25 -15.70
CA ASP A 196 -4.56 12.49 -17.06
C ASP A 196 -3.03 12.42 -17.12
N TYR A 197 -2.35 12.47 -15.96
CA TYR A 197 -0.90 12.32 -15.91
C TYR A 197 -0.48 10.85 -15.98
N PHE A 198 -1.35 9.92 -15.57
CA PHE A 198 -1.02 8.50 -15.37
C PHE A 198 -1.88 7.53 -16.19
N ASP A 199 -2.97 7.98 -16.83
CA ASP A 199 -3.91 7.15 -17.59
C ASP A 199 -3.28 6.29 -18.71
N LYS A 200 -2.13 6.72 -19.23
CA LYS A 200 -1.37 6.05 -20.31
C LYS A 200 -0.18 5.23 -19.81
N PHE A 201 0.04 5.16 -18.51
CA PHE A 201 1.20 4.49 -17.93
C PHE A 201 0.78 3.26 -17.13
N GLU A 202 1.62 2.24 -17.16
CA GLU A 202 1.46 1.02 -16.37
C GLU A 202 2.75 0.71 -15.61
N GLY A 203 2.63 0.03 -14.48
CA GLY A 203 3.79 -0.42 -13.69
C GLY A 203 4.62 0.73 -13.09
N TYR A 204 4.01 1.89 -12.90
CA TYR A 204 4.59 2.98 -12.12
C TYR A 204 4.35 2.77 -10.62
N GLU A 205 5.13 3.47 -9.81
CA GLU A 205 4.96 3.55 -8.36
C GLU A 205 5.01 5.01 -7.94
N ILE A 206 4.03 5.47 -7.17
CA ILE A 206 3.95 6.85 -6.69
C ILE A 206 3.82 6.80 -5.18
N PHE A 207 4.78 7.39 -4.47
CA PHE A 207 4.52 7.89 -3.13
C PHE A 207 4.17 9.35 -3.24
N VAL A 208 3.03 9.78 -2.68
CA VAL A 208 2.61 11.18 -2.71
C VAL A 208 2.04 11.62 -1.38
N LEU A 209 2.45 12.81 -0.95
CA LEU A 209 1.90 13.51 0.18
C LEU A 209 1.26 14.81 -0.30
N THR A 210 -0.06 14.88 -0.17
CA THR A 210 -0.83 16.11 -0.34
C THR A 210 -0.88 16.84 1.00
N THR A 211 -0.37 18.06 1.04
CA THR A 211 -0.32 18.89 2.26
C THR A 211 -0.76 20.31 1.96
N LYS A 212 -1.03 21.10 3.01
CA LYS A 212 -1.25 22.54 2.90
C LYS A 212 -0.04 23.29 3.46
N LEU A 213 0.59 24.11 2.64
CA LEU A 213 1.65 25.04 3.04
C LEU A 213 1.19 26.46 2.73
N SER A 214 1.26 27.35 3.72
CA SER A 214 0.77 28.73 3.60
C SER A 214 -0.67 28.82 3.04
N GLY A 215 -1.54 27.88 3.43
CA GLY A 215 -2.93 27.78 2.95
C GLY A 215 -3.12 27.21 1.55
N SER A 216 -2.04 26.97 0.79
CA SER A 216 -2.07 26.43 -0.56
C SER A 216 -1.85 24.92 -0.56
N VAL A 217 -2.57 24.19 -1.41
CA VAL A 217 -2.37 22.75 -1.57
C VAL A 217 -1.06 22.50 -2.33
N VAL A 218 -0.25 21.59 -1.82
CA VAL A 218 1.01 21.15 -2.40
C VAL A 218 1.03 19.63 -2.45
N ASN A 219 1.23 19.08 -3.64
CA ASN A 219 1.47 17.65 -3.84
C ASN A 219 2.97 17.42 -3.94
N VAL A 220 3.54 16.60 -3.07
CA VAL A 220 4.95 16.20 -3.10
C VAL A 220 5.01 14.70 -3.33
N ALA A 221 5.62 14.29 -4.44
CA ALA A 221 5.71 12.89 -4.83
C ALA A 221 7.13 12.42 -5.12
N GLN A 222 7.40 11.15 -4.82
CA GLN A 222 8.43 10.39 -5.51
C GLN A 222 7.74 9.44 -6.48
N ILE A 223 8.07 9.57 -7.75
CA ILE A 223 7.49 8.77 -8.84
C ILE A 223 8.58 7.90 -9.43
N LYS A 224 8.33 6.61 -9.56
CA LYS A 224 9.17 5.65 -10.26
C LYS A 224 8.39 5.06 -11.43
N PHE A 225 8.94 5.17 -12.61
CA PHE A 225 8.37 4.58 -13.83
C PHE A 225 9.01 3.23 -14.14
N ARG A 226 8.29 2.42 -14.93
CA ARG A 226 8.78 1.14 -15.43
C ARG A 226 10.00 1.30 -16.34
N SER A 227 10.10 2.39 -17.09
CA SER A 227 11.19 2.66 -18.02
C SER A 227 11.58 4.14 -18.05
N SER A 228 12.79 4.42 -18.56
CA SER A 228 13.26 5.80 -18.75
C SER A 228 12.52 6.51 -19.89
N SER A 229 11.98 5.77 -20.86
CA SER A 229 11.08 6.30 -21.89
C SER A 229 9.77 6.80 -21.29
N ASP A 230 9.18 6.04 -20.35
CA ASP A 230 7.95 6.45 -19.67
C ASP A 230 8.18 7.70 -18.82
N ALA A 231 9.31 7.77 -18.10
CA ALA A 231 9.67 8.96 -17.33
C ALA A 231 9.80 10.20 -18.23
N LYS A 232 10.44 10.09 -19.40
CA LYS A 232 10.54 11.19 -20.38
C LYS A 232 9.18 11.59 -20.96
N LEU A 233 8.34 10.61 -21.26
CA LEU A 233 6.99 10.85 -21.78
C LEU A 233 6.12 11.56 -20.73
N PHE A 234 6.22 11.17 -19.46
CA PHE A 234 5.55 11.85 -18.36
C PHE A 234 5.96 13.32 -18.28
N LEU A 235 7.27 13.61 -18.30
CA LEU A 235 7.77 14.99 -18.28
C LEU A 235 7.23 15.81 -19.46
N ALA A 236 7.26 15.25 -20.67
CA ALA A 236 6.68 15.91 -21.84
C ALA A 236 5.18 16.19 -21.67
N ASN A 237 4.41 15.23 -21.12
CA ASN A 237 2.97 15.37 -20.88
C ASN A 237 2.65 16.47 -19.85
N VAL A 238 3.49 16.65 -18.83
CA VAL A 238 3.31 17.69 -17.81
C VAL A 238 3.96 19.03 -18.19
N GLY A 239 4.43 19.16 -19.43
CA GLY A 239 5.00 20.40 -19.98
C GLY A 239 6.42 20.70 -19.49
N ILE A 240 7.24 19.66 -19.34
CA ILE A 240 8.61 19.73 -18.84
C ILE A 240 9.57 19.14 -19.89
N GLU A 241 10.49 19.96 -20.40
CA GLU A 241 11.45 19.56 -21.44
C GLU A 241 12.68 18.83 -20.87
N ALA A 242 13.22 17.88 -21.65
CA ALA A 242 14.29 16.97 -21.23
C ALA A 242 15.69 17.62 -21.09
N GLY A 243 15.84 18.93 -21.33
CA GLY A 243 17.12 19.65 -21.23
C GLY A 243 17.47 20.14 -19.81
N ASP A 244 16.49 20.26 -18.92
CA ASP A 244 16.60 20.99 -17.64
C ASP A 244 16.71 20.06 -16.41
N ILE A 245 17.29 18.88 -16.59
CA ILE A 245 17.21 17.71 -15.67
C ILE A 245 17.69 17.97 -14.22
N GLU A 246 18.40 19.07 -13.94
CA GLU A 246 18.89 19.36 -12.58
C GLU A 246 17.96 20.22 -11.72
N LYS A 247 17.05 21.04 -12.30
CA LYS A 247 16.05 21.81 -11.53
C LYS A 247 15.06 22.50 -12.47
N ILE A 248 13.86 21.96 -12.60
CA ILE A 248 12.84 22.52 -13.49
C ILE A 248 11.88 23.34 -12.65
N THR A 249 11.85 24.65 -12.86
CA THR A 249 10.78 25.55 -12.43
C THR A 249 10.05 25.97 -13.68
N ASN A 250 8.78 25.61 -13.85
CA ASN A 250 7.98 26.17 -14.93
C ASN A 250 6.85 27.06 -14.37
N ASP A 251 6.34 27.96 -15.21
CA ASP A 251 5.22 28.86 -14.86
C ASP A 251 3.91 28.11 -14.53
N SER A 252 3.89 26.77 -14.69
CA SER A 252 2.73 25.93 -14.39
C SER A 252 2.67 25.44 -12.93
N GLY A 253 3.63 25.83 -12.08
CA GLY A 253 3.65 25.43 -10.67
C GLY A 253 4.13 24.00 -10.45
N ARG A 254 4.88 23.43 -11.40
CA ARG A 254 5.41 22.07 -11.33
C ARG A 254 6.93 22.10 -11.23
N PHE A 255 7.47 21.26 -10.35
CA PHE A 255 8.90 21.21 -10.08
C PHE A 255 9.39 19.77 -10.05
N VAL A 256 10.54 19.53 -10.68
CA VAL A 256 11.08 18.17 -10.85
C VAL A 256 12.56 18.12 -10.52
N LYS A 257 12.97 17.03 -9.87
CA LYS A 257 14.36 16.56 -9.77
C LYS A 257 14.43 15.09 -10.14
N MET A 258 15.25 14.73 -11.13
CA MET A 258 15.53 13.32 -11.40
C MET A 258 16.46 12.75 -10.32
N LEU A 259 16.10 11.61 -9.74
CA LEU A 259 16.98 10.83 -8.86
C LEU A 259 17.81 9.83 -9.64
N ASN A 260 17.25 9.31 -10.75
CA ASN A 260 17.90 8.48 -11.75
C ASN A 260 17.05 8.49 -13.03
N GLU A 261 17.36 7.67 -14.04
CA GLU A 261 16.65 7.68 -15.33
C GLU A 261 15.16 7.31 -15.27
N THR A 262 14.70 6.67 -14.18
CA THR A 262 13.32 6.17 -14.03
C THR A 262 12.59 6.76 -12.83
N THR A 263 13.32 7.39 -11.90
CA THR A 263 12.79 7.87 -10.63
C THR A 263 13.00 9.38 -10.50
N MET A 264 11.96 10.10 -10.07
CA MET A 264 11.98 11.54 -9.89
C MET A 264 11.25 11.97 -8.62
N ILE A 265 11.63 13.13 -8.10
CA ILE A 265 10.81 13.92 -7.18
C ILE A 265 9.98 14.86 -8.05
N PHE A 266 8.67 14.87 -7.83
CA PHE A 266 7.73 15.75 -8.53
C PHE A 266 6.92 16.53 -7.49
N VAL A 267 6.92 17.84 -7.60
CA VAL A 267 6.17 18.75 -6.73
C VAL A 267 5.21 19.55 -7.60
N GLU A 268 3.94 19.62 -7.20
CA GLU A 268 2.94 20.46 -7.84
C GLU A 268 2.32 21.41 -6.81
N SER A 269 2.37 22.70 -7.10
CA SER A 269 1.84 23.79 -6.29
C SER A 269 1.49 24.99 -7.16
N TYR A 270 0.26 25.49 -7.05
CA TYR A 270 -0.20 26.70 -7.75
C TYR A 270 0.10 28.00 -6.99
N SER A 271 0.96 27.93 -5.96
CA SER A 271 1.34 29.04 -5.10
C SER A 271 2.86 29.20 -5.05
N ASP A 272 3.31 30.45 -5.01
CA ASP A 272 4.72 30.84 -4.99
C ASP A 272 5.18 31.37 -3.62
N SER A 273 4.57 30.86 -2.53
CA SER A 273 4.88 31.29 -1.17
C SER A 273 6.34 30.97 -0.79
N THR A 274 6.89 31.76 0.15
CA THR A 274 8.25 31.54 0.67
C THR A 274 8.43 30.12 1.24
N GLU A 275 7.42 29.60 1.93
CA GLU A 275 7.45 28.25 2.51
C GLU A 275 7.54 27.16 1.44
N ILE A 276 6.84 27.34 0.31
CA ILE A 276 6.90 26.43 -0.84
C ILE A 276 8.27 26.50 -1.50
N LYS A 277 8.83 27.69 -1.70
CA LYS A 277 10.20 27.87 -2.22
C LYS A 277 11.25 27.21 -1.32
N GLU A 278 11.10 27.33 0.00
CA GLU A 278 11.97 26.67 0.97
C GLU A 278 11.85 25.16 0.92
N LEU A 279 10.63 24.63 0.80
CA LEU A 279 10.40 23.19 0.62
C LEU A 279 11.12 22.71 -0.63
N ILE A 280 10.85 23.33 -1.78
CA ILE A 280 11.45 23.01 -3.08
C ILE A 280 12.98 23.02 -2.97
N LYS A 281 13.58 24.04 -2.36
CA LYS A 281 15.03 24.13 -2.16
C LYS A 281 15.60 23.00 -1.29
N LYS A 282 14.82 22.44 -0.36
CA LYS A 282 15.28 21.37 0.54
C LYS A 282 15.15 19.98 -0.07
N ILE A 283 14.20 19.77 -0.99
CA ILE A 283 13.91 18.44 -1.55
C ILE A 283 14.38 18.30 -3.01
N LEU A 284 14.51 19.41 -3.75
CA LEU A 284 15.06 19.45 -5.11
C LEU A 284 16.51 19.95 -5.09
#